data_AF-A0A2W6TVS7-F1
#
_entry.id   AF-A0A2W6TVS7-F1
#
_cell.length_a   1.000
_cell.length_b   1.000
_cell.length_c   1.000
_cell.angle_alpha   90.00
_cell.angle_beta   90.00
_cell.angle_gamma   90.00
#
_symmetry.space_group_name_H-M   'P 1'
#
loop_
_entity.id
_entity.type
_entity.pdbx_description
1 polymer ?
#
loop_
_entity_poly.entity_id
_entity_poly.type
_entity_poly.pdbx_seq_one_letter_code
_entity_poly.pdbx_strand_id
1 'polypeptide(L)'
;MTDQQIIQRSQQMATRAAFFVPGFAIACWAPLVPFAKARAGLDDALLGVLLLCLGLGSLLSMPLAGMLAARHGCRTVMLATVLMMVLMLPLLAVASTPVSIGIVLLVFGAGIGAMDCVMNMQAVVVERESGGAMMSGFHAFYSIGALSGAALVTLLLSIGGGALLSTLVVAAGVLAITALSSRWWRSERAEQGEGSFALPRGVVI
;
A
#
# COMPACT_ATOMS: atom_id res chain seq x y z
N MET A 1 8.11 -1.05 32.84
CA MET A 1 7.14 -1.46 31.82
C MET A 1 7.11 -2.96 31.82
N THR A 2 5.92 -3.58 31.84
CA THR A 2 5.81 -5.03 31.68
C THR A 2 6.12 -5.40 30.22
N ASP A 3 6.67 -6.59 29.96
CA ASP A 3 7.02 -7.04 28.60
C ASP A 3 5.83 -6.92 27.62
N GLN A 4 4.61 -7.13 28.13
CA GLN A 4 3.36 -6.97 27.40
C GLN A 4 3.13 -5.54 26.89
N GLN A 5 3.49 -4.51 27.65
CA GLN A 5 3.38 -3.11 27.22
C GLN A 5 4.37 -2.76 26.10
N ILE A 6 5.56 -3.36 26.12
CA ILE A 6 6.58 -3.16 25.08
C ILE A 6 6.12 -3.79 23.76
N ILE A 7 5.55 -5.00 23.82
CA ILE A 7 5.00 -5.70 22.66
C ILE A 7 3.86 -4.88 22.03
N GLN A 8 2.89 -4.44 22.84
CA GLN A 8 1.76 -3.63 22.36
C GLN A 8 2.22 -2.34 21.66
N ARG A 9 3.15 -1.58 22.27
CA ARG A 9 3.70 -0.36 21.63
C ARG A 9 4.41 -0.67 20.32
N SER A 10 5.14 -1.77 20.26
CA SER A 10 5.83 -2.20 19.04
C SER A 10 4.84 -2.53 17.92
N GLN A 11 3.73 -3.21 18.23
CA GLN A 11 2.65 -3.49 17.28
C GLN A 11 1.93 -2.22 16.79
N GLN A 12 1.72 -1.24 17.67
CA GLN A 12 1.17 0.07 17.31
C GLN A 12 2.08 0.82 16.33
N MET A 13 3.39 0.85 16.61
CA MET A 13 4.38 1.47 15.72
C MET A 13 4.49 0.73 14.38
N ALA A 14 4.47 -0.61 14.40
CA ALA A 14 4.52 -1.41 13.18
C ALA A 14 3.25 -1.26 12.33
N THR A 15 2.10 -1.03 12.95
CA THR A 15 0.85 -0.71 12.25
C THR A 15 0.90 0.69 11.62
N ARG A 16 1.45 1.70 12.32
CA ARG A 16 1.72 3.01 11.69
C ARG A 16 2.65 2.89 10.49
N ALA A 17 3.70 2.09 10.58
CA ALA A 17 4.60 1.81 9.46
C ALA A 17 3.85 1.12 8.30
N ALA A 18 2.95 0.18 8.61
CA ALA A 18 2.11 -0.48 7.60
C ALA A 18 1.20 0.50 6.83
N PHE A 19 0.67 1.54 7.48
CA PHE A 19 -0.11 2.59 6.82
C PHE A 19 0.77 3.57 6.04
N PHE A 20 1.98 3.86 6.53
CA PHE A 20 2.93 4.72 5.84
C PHE A 20 3.36 4.15 4.48
N VAL A 21 3.63 2.83 4.41
CA VAL A 21 4.18 2.16 3.22
C VAL A 21 3.33 2.36 1.95
N PRO A 22 2.02 2.03 1.89
CA PRO A 22 1.22 2.19 0.69
C PRO A 22 1.03 3.68 0.34
N GLY A 23 0.83 4.56 1.33
CA GLY A 23 0.76 6.00 1.11
C GLY A 23 2.04 6.55 0.47
N PHE A 24 3.20 6.16 0.99
CA PHE A 24 4.51 6.50 0.44
C PHE A 24 4.68 5.97 -0.98
N ALA A 25 4.40 4.68 -1.22
CA ALA A 25 4.58 4.05 -2.51
C ALA A 25 3.67 4.64 -3.60
N ILE A 26 2.37 4.84 -3.33
CA ILE A 26 1.43 5.35 -4.35
C ILE A 26 1.73 6.80 -4.73
N ALA A 27 2.08 7.65 -3.77
CA ALA A 27 2.34 9.06 -4.03
C ALA A 27 3.65 9.28 -4.81
N CYS A 28 4.60 8.35 -4.72
CA CYS A 28 5.83 8.38 -5.52
C CYS A 28 5.57 8.29 -7.04
N TRP A 29 4.41 7.75 -7.46
CA TRP A 29 4.03 7.70 -8.86
C TRP A 29 3.72 9.09 -9.44
N ALA A 30 3.10 10.00 -8.67
CA ALA A 30 2.59 11.26 -9.20
C ALA A 30 3.67 12.13 -9.88
N PRO A 31 4.87 12.36 -9.30
CA PRO A 31 5.93 13.11 -9.98
C PRO A 31 6.53 12.40 -11.20
N LEU A 32 6.30 11.10 -11.37
CA LEU A 32 6.79 10.30 -12.49
C LEU A 32 5.82 10.34 -13.70
N VAL A 33 4.56 10.73 -13.49
CA VAL A 33 3.54 10.78 -14.53
C VAL A 33 3.98 11.59 -15.76
N PRO A 34 4.55 12.81 -15.65
CA PRO A 34 5.01 13.56 -16.82
C PRO A 34 6.07 12.83 -17.63
N PHE A 35 7.00 12.12 -16.97
CA PHE A 35 8.03 11.32 -17.61
C PHE A 35 7.45 10.10 -18.33
N ALA A 36 6.47 9.44 -17.72
CA ALA A 36 5.75 8.34 -18.34
C ALA A 36 4.94 8.79 -19.56
N LYS A 37 4.27 9.96 -19.48
CA LYS A 37 3.56 10.56 -20.63
C LYS A 37 4.50 10.83 -21.79
N ALA A 38 5.63 11.47 -21.53
CA ALA A 38 6.63 11.79 -22.55
C ALA A 38 7.22 10.53 -23.19
N ARG A 39 7.51 9.49 -22.38
CA ARG A 39 8.11 8.25 -22.86
C ARG A 39 7.16 7.39 -23.69
N ALA A 40 5.89 7.30 -23.30
CA ALA A 40 4.91 6.42 -23.94
C ALA A 40 3.93 7.15 -24.86
N GLY A 41 4.12 8.46 -25.10
CA GLY A 41 3.27 9.27 -25.98
C GLY A 41 1.83 9.38 -25.49
N LEU A 42 1.62 9.48 -24.18
CA LEU A 42 0.27 9.47 -23.58
C LEU A 42 -0.36 10.86 -23.62
N ASP A 43 -1.61 10.92 -24.09
CA ASP A 43 -2.51 12.04 -23.84
C ASP A 43 -3.21 11.90 -22.47
N ASP A 44 -4.03 12.89 -22.11
CA ASP A 44 -4.73 12.89 -20.82
C ASP A 44 -5.84 11.83 -20.75
N ALA A 45 -6.46 11.50 -21.89
CA ALA A 45 -7.51 10.49 -21.96
C ALA A 45 -6.95 9.09 -21.67
N LEU A 46 -5.84 8.71 -22.33
CA LEU A 46 -5.13 7.47 -22.06
C LEU A 46 -4.59 7.42 -20.64
N LEU A 47 -4.04 8.53 -20.12
CA LEU A 47 -3.62 8.57 -18.71
C LEU A 47 -4.79 8.26 -17.77
N GLY A 48 -5.98 8.83 -18.02
CA GLY A 48 -7.20 8.51 -17.27
C GLY A 48 -7.53 7.02 -17.29
N VAL A 49 -7.49 6.38 -18.46
CA VAL A 49 -7.69 4.92 -18.60
C VAL A 49 -6.64 4.12 -17.83
N LEU A 50 -5.37 4.55 -17.86
CA LEU A 50 -4.29 3.89 -17.13
C LEU A 50 -4.46 4.01 -15.60
N LEU A 51 -4.96 5.15 -15.11
CA LEU A 51 -5.31 5.31 -13.69
C LEU A 51 -6.53 4.46 -13.30
N LEU A 52 -7.47 4.22 -14.22
CA LEU A 52 -8.56 3.25 -13.99
C LEU A 52 -8.00 1.83 -13.81
N CYS A 53 -6.94 1.43 -14.52
CA CYS A 53 -6.28 0.14 -14.28
C CYS A 53 -5.77 0.03 -12.84
N LEU A 54 -5.16 1.09 -12.30
CA LEU A 54 -4.73 1.13 -10.89
C LEU A 54 -5.92 0.93 -9.94
N GLY A 55 -7.01 1.67 -10.15
CA GLY A 55 -8.23 1.56 -9.35
C GLY A 55 -8.88 0.17 -9.43
N LEU A 56 -8.97 -0.40 -10.63
CA LEU A 56 -9.51 -1.74 -10.88
C LEU A 56 -8.67 -2.81 -10.18
N GLY A 57 -7.35 -2.74 -10.28
CA GLY A 57 -6.46 -3.67 -9.60
C GLY A 57 -6.68 -3.65 -8.09
N SER A 58 -6.76 -2.45 -7.51
CA SER A 58 -7.05 -2.24 -6.09
C SER A 58 -8.38 -2.88 -5.70
N LEU A 59 -9.47 -2.51 -6.38
CA LEU A 59 -10.81 -3.00 -6.09
C LEU A 59 -10.93 -4.52 -6.17
N LEU A 60 -10.38 -5.13 -7.22
CA LEU A 60 -10.45 -6.58 -7.44
C LEU A 60 -9.62 -7.37 -6.42
N SER A 61 -8.54 -6.78 -5.90
CA SER A 61 -7.66 -7.43 -4.94
C SER A 61 -8.21 -7.49 -3.51
N MET A 62 -9.06 -6.53 -3.11
CA MET A 62 -9.52 -6.39 -1.73
C MET A 62 -10.24 -7.63 -1.18
N PRO A 63 -11.22 -8.24 -1.87
CA PRO A 63 -11.89 -9.45 -1.36
C PRO A 63 -10.93 -10.63 -1.23
N LEU A 64 -10.02 -10.78 -2.20
CA LEU A 64 -9.00 -11.82 -2.20
C LEU A 64 -8.03 -11.64 -1.03
N ALA A 65 -7.61 -10.41 -0.75
CA ALA A 65 -6.73 -10.08 0.36
C ALA A 65 -7.35 -10.44 1.71
N GLY A 66 -8.64 -10.13 1.91
CA GLY A 66 -9.43 -10.57 3.07
C GLY A 66 -9.39 -12.09 3.27
N MET A 67 -9.71 -12.85 2.21
CA MET A 67 -9.68 -14.31 2.25
C MET A 67 -8.29 -14.87 2.54
N LEU A 68 -7.25 -14.32 1.92
CA LEU A 68 -5.87 -14.75 2.12
C LEU A 68 -5.38 -14.43 3.53
N ALA A 69 -5.74 -13.28 4.10
CA ALA A 69 -5.36 -12.92 5.46
C ALA A 69 -6.03 -13.82 6.51
N ALA A 70 -7.27 -14.22 6.29
CA ALA A 70 -7.95 -15.19 7.15
C ALA A 70 -7.25 -16.58 7.13
N ARG A 71 -6.66 -16.97 5.99
CA ARG A 71 -5.98 -18.28 5.85
C ARG A 71 -4.52 -18.24 6.31
N HIS A 72 -3.79 -17.20 5.92
CA HIS A 72 -2.32 -17.12 6.04
C HIS A 72 -1.83 -16.07 7.05
N GLY A 73 -2.74 -15.32 7.69
CA GLY A 73 -2.41 -14.21 8.59
C GLY A 73 -2.09 -12.91 7.85
N CYS A 74 -2.29 -11.77 8.52
CA CYS A 74 -2.09 -10.44 7.93
C CYS A 74 -0.64 -10.23 7.45
N ARG A 75 0.34 -10.60 8.29
CA ARG A 75 1.77 -10.42 7.99
C ARG A 75 2.19 -11.02 6.64
N THR A 76 1.76 -12.24 6.34
CA THR A 76 2.15 -12.94 5.10
C THR A 76 1.62 -12.19 3.88
N VAL A 77 0.36 -11.78 3.91
CA VAL A 77 -0.27 -11.07 2.80
C VAL A 77 0.34 -9.68 2.64
N MET A 78 0.57 -8.95 3.73
CA MET A 78 1.22 -7.62 3.70
C MET A 78 2.65 -7.68 3.14
N LEU A 79 3.41 -8.73 3.43
CA LEU A 79 4.75 -8.90 2.84
C LEU A 79 4.67 -9.15 1.32
N ALA A 80 3.69 -9.93 0.87
CA ALA A 80 3.49 -10.18 -0.55
C ALA A 80 3.08 -8.90 -1.30
N THR A 81 2.20 -8.08 -0.72
CA THR A 81 1.79 -6.81 -1.33
C THR A 81 2.91 -5.79 -1.36
N VAL A 82 3.75 -5.73 -0.30
CA VAL A 82 4.98 -4.93 -0.31
C VAL A 82 5.90 -5.32 -1.45
N LEU A 83 6.13 -6.63 -1.65
CA LEU A 83 6.96 -7.10 -2.74
C LEU A 83 6.38 -6.70 -4.11
N MET A 84 5.06 -6.82 -4.30
CA MET A 84 4.40 -6.34 -5.51
C MET A 84 4.65 -4.84 -5.74
N MET A 85 4.47 -4.00 -4.72
CA MET A 85 4.71 -2.56 -4.82
C MET A 85 6.16 -2.22 -5.18
N VAL A 86 7.12 -2.86 -4.50
CA VAL A 86 8.56 -2.67 -4.68
C VAL A 86 9.02 -3.09 -6.08
N LEU A 87 8.44 -4.14 -6.65
CA LEU A 87 8.77 -4.60 -8.00
C LEU A 87 8.10 -3.76 -9.09
N MET A 88 6.85 -3.37 -8.90
CA MET A 88 6.10 -2.64 -9.93
C MET A 88 6.52 -1.17 -10.05
N LEU A 89 6.94 -0.52 -8.96
CA LEU A 89 7.28 0.91 -9.01
C LEU A 89 8.48 1.21 -9.94
N PRO A 90 9.61 0.47 -9.91
CA PRO A 90 10.66 0.62 -10.93
C PRO A 90 10.22 0.24 -12.34
N LEU A 91 9.32 -0.74 -12.48
CA LEU A 91 8.77 -1.08 -13.80
C LEU A 91 7.96 0.08 -14.39
N LEU A 92 7.23 0.85 -13.57
CA LEU A 92 6.58 2.10 -14.02
C LEU A 92 7.58 3.14 -14.52
N ALA A 93 8.81 3.14 -14.00
CA ALA A 93 9.85 4.05 -14.44
C ALA A 93 10.50 3.66 -15.77
N VAL A 94 10.30 2.44 -16.28
CA VAL A 94 10.91 1.96 -17.55
C VAL A 94 9.89 1.55 -18.61
N ALA A 95 8.65 1.21 -18.22
CA ALA A 95 7.58 0.83 -19.14
C ALA A 95 7.33 1.90 -20.21
N SER A 96 7.43 1.52 -21.48
CA SER A 96 7.48 2.45 -22.62
C SER A 96 6.24 2.44 -23.51
N THR A 97 5.26 1.57 -23.25
CA THR A 97 4.01 1.51 -24.02
C THR A 97 2.80 1.68 -23.10
N PRO A 98 1.68 2.24 -23.60
CA PRO A 98 0.44 2.39 -22.81
C PRO A 98 0.00 1.05 -22.20
N VAL A 99 0.03 -0.04 -22.98
CA VAL A 99 -0.36 -1.38 -22.52
C VAL A 99 0.54 -1.85 -21.36
N SER A 100 1.86 -1.72 -21.50
CA SER A 100 2.79 -2.11 -20.43
C SER A 100 2.58 -1.30 -19.16
N ILE A 101 2.35 0.01 -19.27
CA ILE A 101 2.05 0.88 -18.12
C ILE A 101 0.73 0.45 -17.47
N GLY A 102 -0.30 0.14 -18.25
CA GLY A 102 -1.60 -0.28 -17.75
C GLY A 102 -1.54 -1.59 -16.97
N ILE A 103 -0.80 -2.58 -17.46
CA ILE A 103 -0.57 -3.85 -16.76
C ILE A 103 0.19 -3.62 -15.45
N VAL A 104 1.27 -2.82 -15.47
CA VAL A 104 2.05 -2.52 -14.26
C VAL A 104 1.20 -1.75 -13.24
N LEU A 105 0.39 -0.78 -13.67
CA LEU A 105 -0.54 -0.04 -12.81
C LEU A 105 -1.63 -0.95 -12.22
N LEU A 106 -2.16 -1.90 -13.00
CA LEU A 106 -3.12 -2.89 -12.52
C LEU A 106 -2.52 -3.74 -11.39
N VAL A 107 -1.31 -4.26 -11.57
CA VAL A 107 -0.62 -5.08 -10.56
C VAL A 107 -0.19 -4.24 -9.35
N PHE A 108 0.30 -3.02 -9.58
CA PHE A 108 0.65 -2.08 -8.52
C PHE A 108 -0.57 -1.71 -7.68
N GLY A 109 -1.69 -1.39 -8.34
CA GLY A 109 -2.98 -1.13 -7.72
C GLY A 109 -3.48 -2.32 -6.90
N ALA A 110 -3.35 -3.54 -7.42
CA ALA A 110 -3.69 -4.75 -6.67
C ALA A 110 -2.83 -4.92 -5.41
N GLY A 111 -1.54 -4.57 -5.46
CA GLY A 111 -0.68 -4.52 -4.27
C GLY A 111 -1.18 -3.51 -3.24
N ILE A 112 -1.52 -2.29 -3.68
CA ILE A 112 -2.04 -1.23 -2.81
C ILE A 112 -3.38 -1.64 -2.18
N GLY A 113 -4.37 -2.06 -2.97
CA GLY A 113 -5.70 -2.41 -2.47
C GLY A 113 -5.69 -3.58 -1.50
N ALA A 114 -4.89 -4.60 -1.80
CA ALA A 114 -4.70 -5.72 -0.88
C ALA A 114 -3.99 -5.30 0.41
N MET A 115 -2.96 -4.44 0.32
CA MET A 115 -2.29 -3.88 1.50
C MET A 115 -3.29 -3.09 2.36
N ASP A 116 -4.09 -2.23 1.75
CA ASP A 116 -5.08 -1.41 2.43
C ASP A 116 -6.11 -2.26 3.17
N CYS A 117 -6.64 -3.29 2.53
CA CYS A 117 -7.56 -4.23 3.17
C CYS A 117 -6.92 -4.88 4.41
N VAL A 118 -5.69 -5.38 4.28
CA VAL A 118 -5.05 -6.21 5.30
C VAL A 118 -4.47 -5.41 6.45
N MET A 119 -3.91 -4.23 6.18
CA MET A 119 -3.43 -3.33 7.23
C MET A 119 -4.59 -2.82 8.10
N ASN A 120 -5.77 -2.59 7.51
CA ASN A 120 -6.98 -2.20 8.26
C ASN A 120 -7.46 -3.34 9.16
N MET A 121 -7.43 -4.60 8.70
CA MET A 121 -7.73 -5.76 9.55
C MET A 121 -6.76 -5.86 10.74
N GLN A 122 -5.46 -5.68 10.52
CA GLN A 122 -4.47 -5.63 11.60
C GLN A 122 -4.74 -4.47 12.56
N ALA A 123 -5.05 -3.27 12.03
CA ALA A 123 -5.28 -2.07 12.83
C ALA A 123 -6.45 -2.22 13.80
N VAL A 124 -7.57 -2.82 13.35
CA VAL A 124 -8.73 -3.10 14.22
C VAL A 124 -8.33 -3.97 15.41
N VAL A 125 -7.50 -5.00 15.20
CA VAL A 125 -7.04 -5.88 16.27
C VAL A 125 -6.13 -5.13 17.24
N VAL A 126 -5.13 -4.40 16.73
CA VAL A 126 -4.20 -3.62 17.55
C VAL A 126 -4.92 -2.52 18.33
N GLU A 127 -5.93 -1.88 17.74
CA GLU A 127 -6.78 -0.89 18.40
C GLU A 127 -7.56 -1.52 19.56
N ARG A 128 -8.24 -2.65 19.33
CA ARG A 128 -8.96 -3.40 20.38
C ARG A 128 -8.05 -3.81 21.53
N GLU A 129 -6.87 -4.36 21.24
CA GLU A 129 -5.88 -4.77 22.25
C GLU A 129 -5.29 -3.59 23.03
N SER A 130 -5.28 -2.39 22.43
CA SER A 130 -4.78 -1.17 23.09
C SER A 130 -5.78 -0.52 24.06
N GLY A 131 -7.08 -0.84 23.94
CA GLY A 131 -8.16 -0.24 24.73
C GLY A 131 -8.45 1.23 24.41
N GLY A 132 -7.92 1.78 23.31
CA GLY A 132 -8.13 3.18 22.91
C GLY A 132 -8.38 3.34 21.42
N ALA A 133 -8.95 4.48 21.01
CA ALA A 133 -9.16 4.82 19.60
C ALA A 133 -7.83 5.23 18.93
N MET A 134 -7.38 4.45 17.96
CA MET A 134 -6.09 4.60 17.27
C MET A 134 -6.23 4.73 15.75
N MET A 135 -7.37 4.34 15.16
CA MET A 135 -7.55 4.21 13.71
C MET A 135 -7.22 5.50 12.94
N SER A 136 -7.71 6.65 13.40
CA SER A 136 -7.41 7.96 12.81
C SER A 136 -5.90 8.26 12.81
N GLY A 137 -5.22 7.90 13.91
CA GLY A 137 -3.76 8.04 14.02
C GLY A 137 -2.99 7.13 13.08
N PHE A 138 -3.52 5.95 12.74
CA PHE A 138 -2.92 5.10 11.70
C PHE A 138 -3.09 5.71 10.31
N HIS A 139 -4.29 6.19 9.96
CA HIS A 139 -4.52 6.88 8.69
C HIS A 139 -3.69 8.16 8.53
N ALA A 140 -3.39 8.88 9.62
CA ALA A 140 -2.48 10.02 9.56
C ALA A 140 -1.09 9.62 8.99
N PHE A 141 -0.59 8.43 9.31
CA PHE A 141 0.67 7.92 8.76
C PHE A 141 0.61 7.61 7.27
N TYR A 142 -0.55 7.23 6.74
CA TYR A 142 -0.75 7.09 5.30
C TYR A 142 -0.52 8.43 4.59
N SER A 143 -1.12 9.51 5.12
CA SER A 143 -0.95 10.86 4.57
C SER A 143 0.49 11.38 4.72
N ILE A 144 1.14 11.12 5.86
CA ILE A 144 2.56 11.45 6.06
C ILE A 144 3.43 10.71 5.04
N GLY A 145 3.13 9.42 4.79
CA GLY A 145 3.75 8.62 3.75
C GLY A 145 3.56 9.27 2.38
N ALA A 146 2.34 9.61 2.01
CA ALA A 146 2.02 10.22 0.73
C ALA A 146 2.78 11.53 0.50
N LEU A 147 2.78 12.44 1.48
CA LEU A 147 3.54 13.68 1.42
C LEU A 147 5.04 13.41 1.27
N SER A 148 5.58 12.51 2.09
CA SER A 148 7.01 12.16 2.10
C SER A 148 7.45 11.51 0.79
N GLY A 149 6.63 10.64 0.20
CA GLY A 149 6.91 9.95 -1.06
C GLY A 149 6.92 10.90 -2.25
N ALA A 150 5.87 11.72 -2.37
CA ALA A 150 5.81 12.74 -3.42
C ALA A 150 6.98 13.74 -3.29
N ALA A 151 7.29 14.20 -2.06
CA ALA A 151 8.40 15.12 -1.81
C ALA A 151 9.75 14.49 -2.15
N LEU A 152 10.01 13.24 -1.74
CA LEU A 152 11.26 12.54 -2.01
C LEU A 152 11.51 12.37 -3.51
N VAL A 153 10.53 11.85 -4.26
CA VAL A 153 10.69 11.65 -5.70
C VAL A 153 10.84 12.98 -6.42
N THR A 154 10.06 14.00 -6.04
CA THR A 154 10.20 15.36 -6.59
C THR A 154 11.59 15.91 -6.36
N LEU A 155 12.14 15.80 -5.14
CA LEU A 155 13.49 16.23 -4.82
C LEU A 155 14.54 15.48 -5.65
N LEU A 156 14.46 14.15 -5.70
CA LEU A 156 15.40 13.31 -6.46
C LEU A 156 15.39 13.66 -7.96
N LEU A 157 14.21 13.90 -8.53
CA LEU A 157 14.09 14.35 -9.93
C LEU A 157 14.65 15.77 -10.11
N SER A 158 14.44 16.67 -9.16
CA SER A 158 14.89 18.06 -9.23
C SER A 158 16.40 18.22 -9.16
N ILE A 159 17.09 17.30 -8.49
CA ILE A 159 18.57 17.23 -8.45
C ILE A 159 19.17 16.39 -9.59
N GLY A 160 18.36 15.94 -10.55
CA GLY A 160 18.81 15.21 -11.74
C GLY A 160 18.89 13.68 -11.59
N GLY A 161 18.32 13.09 -10.53
CA GLY A 161 18.40 11.66 -10.22
C GLY A 161 17.76 10.72 -11.26
N GLY A 162 16.83 11.20 -12.10
CA GLY A 162 16.15 10.37 -13.10
C GLY A 162 15.12 9.40 -12.51
N ALA A 163 14.11 9.03 -13.31
CA ALA A 163 12.94 8.28 -12.84
C ALA A 163 13.28 6.89 -12.25
N LEU A 164 14.21 6.16 -12.86
CA LEU A 164 14.58 4.82 -12.40
C LEU A 164 15.31 4.86 -11.06
N LEU A 165 16.29 5.75 -10.89
CA LEU A 165 16.99 5.87 -9.60
C LEU A 165 16.01 6.28 -8.49
N SER A 166 15.13 7.26 -8.76
CA SER A 166 14.13 7.69 -7.78
C SER A 166 13.24 6.54 -7.30
N THR A 167 12.78 5.69 -8.22
CA THR A 167 11.95 4.53 -7.87
C THR A 167 12.74 3.42 -7.15
N LEU A 168 14.02 3.23 -7.46
CA LEU A 168 14.90 2.30 -6.74
C LEU A 168 15.18 2.77 -5.30
N VAL A 169 15.39 4.07 -5.09
CA VAL A 169 15.54 4.64 -3.73
C VAL A 169 14.27 4.46 -2.92
N VAL A 170 13.11 4.70 -3.52
CA VAL A 170 11.80 4.46 -2.87
C VAL A 170 11.62 2.99 -2.53
N ALA A 171 11.89 2.09 -3.47
CA ALA A 171 11.85 0.65 -3.26
C ALA A 171 12.74 0.20 -2.09
N ALA A 172 13.97 0.69 -2.03
CA ALA A 172 14.89 0.41 -0.93
C ALA A 172 14.36 0.94 0.41
N GLY A 173 13.80 2.15 0.43
CA GLY A 173 13.18 2.73 1.63
C GLY A 173 11.99 1.91 2.14
N VAL A 174 11.09 1.49 1.24
CA VAL A 174 9.95 0.62 1.56
C VAL A 174 10.42 -0.72 2.13
N LEU A 175 11.42 -1.35 1.51
CA LEU A 175 12.01 -2.59 2.01
C LEU A 175 12.64 -2.42 3.39
N ALA A 176 13.37 -1.33 3.63
CA ALA A 176 13.98 -1.05 4.93
C ALA A 176 12.92 -0.87 6.03
N ILE A 177 11.90 -0.05 5.79
CA ILE A 177 10.78 0.16 6.73
C ILE A 177 10.06 -1.17 7.00
N THR A 178 9.84 -1.97 5.97
CA THR A 178 9.18 -3.28 6.09
C THR A 178 10.05 -4.27 6.87
N ALA A 179 11.35 -4.34 6.61
CA ALA A 179 12.26 -5.23 7.33
C ALA A 179 12.29 -4.91 8.83
N LEU A 180 12.28 -3.63 9.20
CA LEU A 180 12.31 -3.17 10.60
C LEU A 180 10.97 -3.37 11.33
N SER A 181 9.85 -3.30 10.63
CA SER A 181 8.50 -3.34 11.22
C SER A 181 7.82 -4.71 11.14
N SER A 182 8.10 -5.51 10.11
CA SER A 182 7.33 -6.73 9.80
C SER A 182 7.38 -7.81 10.87
N ARG A 183 8.43 -7.84 11.71
CA ARG A 183 8.50 -8.78 12.85
C ARG A 183 7.39 -8.54 13.88
N TRP A 184 6.83 -7.35 13.92
CA TRP A 184 5.75 -6.93 14.81
C TRP A 184 4.39 -6.86 14.12
N TRP A 185 4.32 -7.19 12.82
CA TRP A 185 3.04 -7.38 12.14
C TRP A 185 2.36 -8.66 12.63
N ARG A 186 1.02 -8.62 12.69
CA ARG A 186 0.22 -9.70 13.25
C ARG A 186 0.28 -10.92 12.32
N SER A 187 0.84 -12.01 12.84
CA SER A 187 0.83 -13.33 12.18
C SER A 187 -0.43 -14.12 12.46
N GLU A 188 -1.19 -13.74 13.49
CA GLU A 188 -2.45 -14.38 13.85
C GLU A 188 -3.45 -14.23 12.70
N ARG A 189 -4.20 -15.31 12.45
CA ARG A 189 -5.29 -15.30 11.48
C ARG A 189 -6.34 -14.32 11.99
N ALA A 190 -6.77 -13.38 11.14
CA ALA A 190 -7.87 -12.50 11.50
C ALA A 190 -9.07 -13.38 11.87
N GLU A 191 -9.64 -13.19 13.06
CA GLU A 191 -10.90 -13.83 13.41
C GLU A 191 -11.93 -13.42 12.36
N GLN A 192 -12.45 -14.39 11.64
CA GLN A 192 -13.60 -14.14 10.77
C GLN A 192 -14.73 -13.71 11.70
N GLY A 193 -15.11 -12.43 11.66
CA GLY A 193 -16.47 -12.07 12.04
C GLY A 193 -17.40 -12.97 11.24
N GLU A 194 -18.29 -13.69 11.93
CA GLU A 194 -19.21 -14.62 11.31
C GLU A 194 -19.84 -13.99 10.05
N GLY A 195 -19.57 -14.58 8.87
CA GLY A 195 -20.23 -14.19 7.63
C GLY A 195 -19.31 -13.72 6.51
N SER A 196 -18.91 -14.69 5.68
CA SER A 196 -18.75 -14.52 4.23
C SER A 196 -19.81 -13.56 3.68
N PHE A 197 -19.39 -12.44 3.10
CA PHE A 197 -20.21 -11.56 2.25
C PHE A 197 -21.64 -11.30 2.81
N ALA A 198 -21.77 -10.36 3.73
CA ALA A 198 -23.07 -9.91 4.20
C ALA A 198 -23.83 -9.20 3.06
N LEU A 199 -24.70 -9.92 2.36
CA LEU A 199 -25.64 -9.33 1.42
C LEU A 199 -26.59 -8.39 2.20
N PRO A 200 -26.77 -7.13 1.77
CA PRO A 200 -27.69 -6.22 2.43
C PRO A 200 -29.10 -6.82 2.36
N ARG A 201 -29.65 -7.17 3.53
CA ARG A 201 -31.03 -7.64 3.69
C ARG A 201 -31.86 -6.51 4.28
N GLY A 202 -32.28 -5.56 3.44
CA GLY A 202 -33.23 -4.53 3.86
C GLY A 202 -33.29 -3.34 2.92
N VAL A 203 -34.49 -2.79 2.74
CA VAL A 203 -34.67 -1.44 2.19
C VAL A 203 -34.23 -0.46 3.27
N VAL A 204 -33.27 0.40 2.95
CA VAL A 204 -32.96 1.57 3.77
C VAL A 204 -34.08 2.57 3.50
N ILE A 205 -35.10 2.58 4.37
CA ILE A 205 -36.18 3.58 4.34
C ILE A 205 -35.75 4.76 5.21
#